data_AF-A0A1C6K0W3-F1
#
_entry.id   AF-A0A1C6K0W3-F1
#
_cell.length_a   1.000
_cell.length_b   1.000
_cell.length_c   1.000
_cell.angle_alpha   90.00
_cell.angle_beta   90.00
_cell.angle_gamma   90.00
#
_symmetry.space_group_name_H-M   'P 1'
#
loop_
_entity.id
_entity.type
_entity.pdbx_description
1 polymer ?
#
loop_
_entity_poly.entity_id
_entity_poly.type
_entity_poly.pdbx_seq_one_letter_code
_entity_poly.pdbx_strand_id
1 'polypeptide(L)'
;MKLNNLSAKKICRLISAGMVFSMLVITGIFGGIMQDTRIFIAGGTLTLCAFFWIWLLVLFFGKRLSHLTSNLCRTLDNMIDGNEELQKSNDSETLFARINHRLIRLYEIMQKNRHKIDMERQELQMLISDISHQVKTPVSNLQMVTDTLLTKPVSEEERMDFLQGIRSQTDKLDFLFQALVKTSRLETGAIRLEKKDSSLFHTLAQAMSSIVYAAEKKEIAVSVDCPENLIISHDSKWTSEALFNLLDNAVKYTPSGGKISVSVVQWEMYVEVKVTDTGKGISESNQAAIFRRFYREEEVHDQQGVGIGLYLAREIVTRQGGYIKVVSELGQGSEFSIMLPVR
;
A
#
# COMPACT_ATOMS: atom_id res chain seq x y z
N MET A 1 51.45 3.26 14.02
CA MET A 1 52.14 2.62 12.86
C MET A 1 51.14 1.68 12.18
N LYS A 2 51.03 1.76 10.86
CA LYS A 2 49.92 1.28 10.00
C LYS A 2 49.60 -0.22 10.11
N LEU A 3 48.60 -0.62 10.91
CA LEU A 3 48.04 -2.00 10.89
C LEU A 3 46.92 -2.21 9.86
N ASN A 4 46.28 -1.15 9.35
CA ASN A 4 45.13 -1.29 8.44
C ASN A 4 45.46 -1.79 7.01
N ASN A 5 46.73 -1.87 6.61
CA ASN A 5 47.15 -2.33 5.27
C ASN A 5 47.84 -3.70 5.27
N LEU A 6 47.88 -4.40 6.41
CA LEU A 6 48.45 -5.74 6.48
C LEU A 6 47.37 -6.76 6.13
N SER A 7 47.41 -7.28 4.90
CA SER A 7 46.63 -8.45 4.49
C SER A 7 46.75 -9.55 5.54
N ALA A 8 45.66 -10.27 5.84
CA ALA A 8 45.65 -11.39 6.80
C ALA A 8 46.80 -12.40 6.55
N LYS A 9 47.22 -12.56 5.29
CA LYS A 9 48.38 -13.37 4.89
C LYS A 9 49.72 -12.83 5.39
N LYS A 10 49.88 -11.51 5.53
CA LYS A 10 51.08 -10.87 6.11
C LYS A 10 51.09 -11.00 7.64
N ILE A 11 49.94 -10.84 8.29
CA ILE A 11 49.80 -11.01 9.74
C ILE A 11 50.10 -12.45 10.16
N CYS A 12 49.50 -13.44 9.49
CA CYS A 12 49.81 -14.86 9.76
C CYS A 12 51.28 -15.20 9.56
N ARG A 13 51.93 -14.68 8.50
CA ARG A 13 53.36 -14.89 8.26
C ARG A 13 54.24 -14.25 9.32
N LEU A 14 53.84 -13.10 9.86
CA LEU A 14 54.58 -12.38 10.90
C LEU A 14 54.46 -13.10 12.25
N ILE A 15 53.27 -13.63 12.56
CA ILE A 15 53.04 -14.45 13.76
C ILE A 15 53.79 -15.80 13.66
N SER A 16 53.76 -16.47 12.51
CA SER A 16 54.48 -17.73 12.32
C SER A 16 56.00 -17.53 12.39
N ALA A 17 56.52 -16.43 11.82
CA ALA A 17 57.94 -16.08 11.94
C ALA A 17 58.35 -15.76 13.38
N GLY A 18 57.51 -15.03 14.13
CA GLY A 18 57.75 -14.74 15.55
C GLY A 18 57.76 -16.01 16.42
N MET A 19 56.84 -16.95 16.17
CA MET A 19 56.83 -18.24 16.88
C MET A 19 58.08 -19.07 16.61
N VAL A 20 58.49 -19.20 15.33
CA VAL A 20 59.73 -19.93 14.97
C VAL A 20 60.95 -19.28 15.62
N PHE A 21 61.05 -17.95 15.59
CA PHE A 21 62.14 -17.22 16.25
C PHE A 21 62.18 -17.49 17.76
N SER A 22 61.03 -17.42 18.44
CA SER A 22 60.95 -17.72 19.87
C SER A 22 61.34 -19.17 20.20
N MET A 23 60.93 -20.15 19.41
CA MET A 23 61.31 -21.55 19.62
C MET A 23 62.80 -21.81 19.37
N LEU A 24 63.40 -21.14 18.36
CA LEU A 24 64.84 -21.22 18.12
C LEU A 24 65.65 -20.61 19.27
N VAL A 25 65.22 -19.47 19.81
CA VAL A 25 65.84 -18.83 20.98
C VAL A 25 65.75 -19.74 22.21
N ILE A 26 64.58 -20.32 22.50
CA ILE A 26 64.40 -21.25 23.63
C ILE A 26 65.28 -22.49 23.47
N THR A 27 65.31 -23.09 22.27
CA THR A 27 66.15 -24.26 21.99
C THR A 27 67.64 -23.95 22.17
N GLY A 28 68.09 -22.76 21.73
CA GLY A 28 69.47 -22.29 21.91
C GLY A 28 69.86 -22.07 23.37
N ILE A 29 68.96 -21.49 24.18
CA ILE A 29 69.19 -21.29 25.62
C ILE A 29 69.31 -22.64 26.34
N PHE A 30 68.37 -23.56 26.11
CA PHE A 30 68.38 -24.88 26.76
C PHE A 30 69.58 -25.75 26.32
N GLY A 31 69.93 -25.72 25.04
CA GLY A 31 71.09 -26.46 24.52
C GLY A 31 72.42 -25.91 25.04
N GLY A 32 72.54 -24.59 25.23
CA GLY A 32 73.73 -23.96 25.81
C GLY A 32 73.93 -24.26 27.30
N ILE A 33 72.85 -24.40 28.07
CA ILE A 33 72.90 -24.71 29.52
C ILE A 33 73.27 -26.18 29.77
N MET A 34 72.75 -27.11 28.96
CA MET A 34 72.89 -28.55 29.20
C MET A 34 74.08 -29.21 28.48
N GLN A 35 74.76 -28.52 27.55
CA GLN A 35 75.88 -29.03 26.73
C GLN A 35 75.63 -30.37 26.00
N ASP A 36 74.36 -30.78 25.84
CA ASP A 36 73.97 -32.00 25.13
C ASP A 36 73.51 -31.69 23.70
N THR A 37 74.17 -32.29 22.70
CA THR A 37 73.86 -32.12 21.28
C THR A 37 72.50 -32.71 20.89
N ARG A 38 71.95 -33.65 21.66
CA ARG A 38 70.63 -34.26 21.40
C ARG A 38 69.48 -33.25 21.57
N ILE A 39 69.65 -32.25 22.43
CA ILE A 39 68.65 -31.20 22.68
C ILE A 39 68.48 -30.30 21.46
N PHE A 40 69.56 -30.01 20.74
CA PHE A 40 69.51 -29.22 19.50
C PHE A 40 68.76 -29.96 18.38
N ILE A 41 68.98 -31.27 18.24
CA ILE A 41 68.30 -32.11 17.23
C ILE A 41 66.81 -32.26 17.57
N ALA A 42 66.48 -32.52 18.84
CA ALA A 42 65.09 -32.64 19.30
C ALA A 42 64.32 -31.31 19.19
N GLY A 43 64.93 -30.19 19.58
CA GLY A 43 64.31 -28.87 19.44
C GLY A 43 64.14 -28.46 17.98
N GLY A 44 65.16 -28.69 17.14
CA GLY A 44 65.08 -28.42 15.70
C GLY A 44 63.94 -29.19 15.01
N THR A 45 63.81 -30.50 15.28
CA THR A 45 62.71 -31.32 14.73
C THR A 45 61.33 -30.87 15.22
N LEU A 46 61.21 -30.47 16.50
CA LEU A 46 59.97 -29.91 17.06
C LEU A 46 59.57 -28.59 16.35
N THR A 47 60.53 -27.69 16.13
CA THR A 47 60.27 -26.40 15.46
C THR A 47 59.83 -26.59 14.01
N LEU A 48 60.43 -27.54 13.28
CA LEU A 48 60.04 -27.89 11.92
C LEU A 48 58.61 -28.46 11.86
N CYS A 49 58.26 -29.35 12.80
CA CYS A 49 56.91 -29.89 12.91
C CYS A 49 55.89 -28.79 13.21
N ALA A 50 56.19 -27.90 14.17
CA ALA A 50 55.31 -26.78 14.51
C ALA A 50 55.11 -25.84 13.31
N PHE A 51 56.19 -25.51 12.59
CA PHE A 51 56.11 -24.69 11.39
C PHE A 51 55.25 -25.33 10.30
N PHE A 52 55.41 -26.62 10.06
CA PHE A 52 54.61 -27.37 9.08
C PHE A 52 53.11 -27.33 9.42
N TRP A 53 52.74 -27.60 10.67
CA TRP A 53 51.33 -27.57 11.11
C TRP A 53 50.72 -26.16 11.05
N ILE A 54 51.47 -25.13 11.44
CA ILE A 54 51.03 -23.73 11.31
C ILE A 54 50.82 -23.36 9.84
N TRP A 55 51.75 -23.73 8.96
CA TRP A 55 51.62 -23.48 7.53
C TRP A 55 50.38 -24.15 6.94
N LEU A 56 50.10 -25.40 7.32
CA LEU A 56 48.91 -26.14 6.90
C LEU A 56 47.62 -25.45 7.41
N LEU A 57 47.59 -25.02 8.67
CA LEU A 57 46.45 -24.28 9.25
C LEU A 57 46.19 -22.97 8.51
N VAL A 58 47.23 -22.19 8.22
CA VAL A 58 47.11 -20.91 7.47
C VAL A 58 46.57 -21.14 6.06
N LEU A 59 47.01 -22.20 5.37
CA LEU A 59 46.48 -22.56 4.06
C LEU A 59 45.02 -22.96 4.12
N PHE A 60 44.65 -23.80 5.09
CA PHE A 60 43.27 -24.26 5.27
C PHE A 60 42.32 -23.08 5.57
N PHE A 61 42.69 -22.23 6.53
CA PHE A 61 41.91 -21.05 6.90
C PHE A 61 41.82 -20.05 5.74
N GLY A 62 42.93 -19.83 5.01
CA GLY A 62 42.97 -18.96 3.85
C GLY A 62 42.05 -19.43 2.71
N LYS A 63 42.06 -20.74 2.40
CA LYS A 63 41.13 -21.32 1.41
C LYS A 63 39.68 -21.18 1.85
N ARG A 64 39.36 -21.48 3.11
CA ARG A 64 38.01 -21.37 3.66
C ARG A 64 37.49 -19.93 3.61
N LEU A 65 38.31 -18.95 4.00
CA LEU A 65 37.94 -17.53 3.95
C LEU A 65 37.76 -17.03 2.51
N SER A 66 38.59 -17.47 1.57
CA SER A 66 38.44 -17.11 0.15
C SER A 66 37.13 -17.65 -0.43
N HIS A 67 36.78 -18.91 -0.12
CA HIS A 67 35.54 -19.50 -0.59
C HIS A 67 34.32 -18.78 0.03
N LEU A 68 34.41 -18.41 1.31
CA LEU A 68 33.40 -17.60 1.99
C LEU A 68 33.17 -16.25 1.30
N THR A 69 34.24 -15.47 1.11
CA THR A 69 34.13 -14.14 0.50
C THR A 69 33.58 -14.26 -0.91
N SER A 70 34.02 -15.26 -1.68
CA SER A 70 33.48 -15.52 -3.02
C SER A 70 31.99 -15.86 -3.00
N ASN A 71 31.51 -16.66 -2.04
CA ASN A 71 30.10 -17.01 -1.93
C ASN A 71 29.24 -15.81 -1.51
N LEU A 72 29.75 -14.97 -0.59
CA LEU A 72 29.09 -13.73 -0.20
C LEU A 72 29.02 -12.72 -1.35
N CYS A 73 30.13 -12.51 -2.07
CA CYS A 73 30.18 -11.67 -3.26
C CYS A 73 29.18 -12.17 -4.30
N ARG A 74 29.20 -13.47 -4.63
CA ARG A 74 28.26 -14.06 -5.59
C ARG A 74 26.80 -13.89 -5.15
N THR A 75 26.51 -14.03 -3.86
CA THR A 75 25.15 -13.82 -3.32
C THR A 75 24.73 -12.36 -3.47
N LEU A 76 25.63 -11.40 -3.20
CA LEU A 76 25.38 -9.98 -3.39
C LEU A 76 25.22 -9.61 -4.88
N ASP A 77 26.07 -10.16 -5.75
CA ASP A 77 25.99 -9.94 -7.20
C ASP A 77 24.65 -10.46 -7.74
N ASN A 78 24.23 -11.67 -7.34
CA ASN A 78 22.91 -12.22 -7.68
C ASN A 78 21.77 -11.31 -7.18
N MET A 79 21.89 -10.75 -5.98
CA MET A 79 20.90 -9.80 -5.43
C MET A 79 20.86 -8.50 -6.24
N ILE A 80 22.02 -7.95 -6.62
CA ILE A 80 22.13 -6.72 -7.43
C ILE A 80 21.54 -6.94 -8.83
N ASP A 81 21.81 -8.08 -9.43
CA ASP A 81 21.33 -8.45 -10.77
C ASP A 81 19.85 -8.88 -10.78
N GLY A 82 19.23 -9.05 -9.60
CA GLY A 82 17.82 -9.39 -9.46
C GLY A 82 17.48 -10.85 -9.70
N ASN A 83 18.45 -11.76 -9.60
CA ASN A 83 18.22 -13.20 -9.78
C ASN A 83 17.58 -13.82 -8.53
N GLU A 84 16.49 -14.57 -8.72
CA GLU A 84 15.65 -15.11 -7.64
C GLU A 84 16.21 -16.34 -6.91
N GLU A 85 17.26 -17.00 -7.44
CA GLU A 85 17.83 -18.20 -6.83
C GLU A 85 18.69 -17.88 -5.60
N LEU A 86 18.03 -17.54 -4.50
CA LEU A 86 18.65 -17.42 -3.19
C LEU A 86 18.79 -18.82 -2.58
N GLN A 87 19.96 -19.41 -2.81
CA GLN A 87 20.31 -20.70 -2.25
C GLN A 87 20.35 -20.61 -0.71
N LYS A 88 19.34 -21.18 -0.02
CA LYS A 88 19.35 -21.32 1.43
C LYS A 88 20.51 -22.23 1.83
N SER A 89 21.51 -21.65 2.49
CA SER A 89 22.63 -22.41 3.06
C SER A 89 22.11 -23.35 4.15
N ASN A 90 22.20 -24.67 3.93
CA ASN A 90 21.70 -25.73 4.84
C ASN A 90 22.53 -25.93 6.12
N ASP A 91 23.55 -25.10 6.37
CA ASP A 91 24.50 -25.32 7.45
C ASP A 91 24.15 -24.46 8.67
N SER A 92 23.58 -25.06 9.73
CA SER A 92 22.84 -24.36 10.79
C SER A 92 23.67 -23.84 11.96
N GLU A 93 24.98 -24.10 12.02
CA GLU A 93 25.76 -23.85 13.25
C GLU A 93 26.97 -22.92 13.10
N THR A 94 27.01 -22.07 12.07
CA THR A 94 28.11 -21.10 11.89
C THR A 94 27.66 -19.64 11.93
N LEU A 95 28.54 -18.74 12.41
CA LEU A 95 28.36 -17.28 12.30
C LEU A 95 28.05 -16.84 10.86
N PHE A 96 28.53 -17.61 9.88
CA PHE A 96 28.34 -17.37 8.45
C PHE A 96 26.90 -17.61 8.01
N ALA A 97 26.26 -18.68 8.49
CA ALA A 97 24.85 -18.93 8.23
C ALA A 97 23.97 -17.79 8.76
N ARG A 98 24.32 -17.24 9.93
CA ARG A 98 23.64 -16.07 10.51
C ARG A 98 23.80 -14.82 9.66
N ILE A 99 24.98 -14.56 9.11
CA ILE A 99 25.22 -13.42 8.20
C ILE A 99 24.44 -13.61 6.90
N ASN A 100 24.51 -14.80 6.29
CA ASN A 100 23.82 -15.10 5.05
C ASN A 100 22.28 -14.96 5.23
N HIS A 101 21.73 -15.52 6.31
CA HIS A 101 20.31 -15.37 6.62
C HIS A 101 19.89 -13.90 6.81
N ARG A 102 20.73 -13.07 7.44
CA ARG A 102 20.45 -11.63 7.57
C ARG A 102 20.49 -10.91 6.23
N LEU A 103 21.42 -11.25 5.35
CA LEU A 103 21.48 -10.68 4.00
C LEU A 103 20.27 -11.07 3.16
N ILE A 104 19.88 -12.35 3.18
CA ILE A 104 18.66 -12.83 2.51
C ILE A 104 17.44 -12.07 3.03
N ARG A 105 17.28 -11.95 4.35
CA ARG A 105 16.16 -11.20 4.95
C ARG A 105 16.16 -9.70 4.56
N LEU A 106 17.34 -9.07 4.49
CA LEU A 106 17.45 -7.68 4.04
C LEU A 106 17.02 -7.55 2.57
N TYR A 107 17.45 -8.49 1.72
CA TYR A 107 17.06 -8.53 0.32
C TYR A 107 15.56 -8.75 0.14
N GLU A 108 14.94 -9.66 0.89
CA GLU A 108 13.48 -9.87 0.90
C GLU A 108 12.73 -8.59 1.29
N ILE A 109 13.19 -7.87 2.32
CA ILE A 109 12.61 -6.59 2.72
C ILE A 109 12.79 -5.54 1.61
N MET A 110 13.96 -5.47 0.99
CA MET A 110 14.23 -4.55 -0.13
C MET A 110 13.36 -4.85 -1.34
N GLN A 111 13.20 -6.12 -1.71
CA GLN A 111 12.33 -6.54 -2.81
C GLN A 111 10.86 -6.22 -2.51
N LYS A 112 10.39 -6.50 -1.30
CA LYS A 112 9.04 -6.14 -0.87
C LYS A 112 8.81 -4.62 -0.92
N ASN A 113 9.80 -3.83 -0.48
CA ASN A 113 9.73 -2.38 -0.56
C ASN A 113 9.76 -1.88 -2.02
N ARG A 114 10.59 -2.48 -2.89
CA ARG A 114 10.63 -2.15 -4.31
C ARG A 114 9.29 -2.40 -4.98
N HIS A 115 8.73 -3.59 -4.77
CA HIS A 115 7.42 -3.93 -5.29
C HIS A 115 6.34 -2.97 -4.79
N LYS A 116 6.37 -2.62 -3.49
CA LYS A 116 5.47 -1.61 -2.92
C LYS A 116 5.60 -0.25 -3.62
N ILE A 117 6.83 0.24 -3.83
CA ILE A 117 7.09 1.51 -4.53
C ILE A 117 6.60 1.45 -5.98
N ASP A 118 6.81 0.33 -6.68
CA ASP A 118 6.35 0.15 -8.05
C ASP A 118 4.81 0.16 -8.13
N MET A 119 4.13 -0.48 -7.17
CA MET A 119 2.66 -0.42 -7.04
C MET A 119 2.17 1.02 -6.77
N GLU A 120 2.77 1.72 -5.80
CA GLU A 120 2.43 3.12 -5.50
C GLU A 120 2.64 4.03 -6.72
N ARG A 121 3.71 3.80 -7.50
CA ARG A 121 3.99 4.53 -8.73
C ARG A 121 2.95 4.25 -9.82
N GLN A 122 2.54 3.00 -9.99
CA GLN A 122 1.48 2.63 -10.95
C GLN A 122 0.13 3.24 -10.55
N GLU A 123 -0.22 3.21 -9.26
CA GLU A 123 -1.42 3.86 -8.74
C GLU A 123 -1.41 5.37 -8.99
N LEU A 124 -0.27 6.04 -8.75
CA LEU A 124 -0.13 7.47 -9.04
C LEU A 124 -0.28 7.79 -10.54
N GLN A 125 0.31 6.96 -11.41
CA GLN A 125 0.18 7.14 -12.87
C GLN A 125 -1.27 6.98 -13.33
N MET A 126 -1.98 5.96 -12.84
CA MET A 126 -3.41 5.78 -13.12
C MET A 126 -4.22 6.97 -12.62
N LEU A 127 -3.96 7.44 -11.39
CA LEU A 127 -4.64 8.59 -10.81
C LEU A 127 -4.49 9.86 -11.66
N ILE A 128 -3.25 10.17 -12.10
CA ILE A 128 -2.98 11.35 -12.94
C ILE A 128 -3.71 11.25 -14.28
N SER A 129 -3.69 10.05 -14.88
CA SER A 129 -4.40 9.78 -16.14
C SER A 129 -5.90 10.00 -15.98
N ASP A 130 -6.52 9.42 -14.95
CA ASP A 130 -7.95 9.52 -14.70
C ASP A 130 -8.40 10.96 -14.42
N ILE A 131 -7.65 11.69 -13.58
CA ILE A 131 -7.90 13.12 -13.33
C ILE A 131 -7.83 13.90 -14.64
N SER A 132 -6.82 13.65 -15.48
CA SER A 132 -6.66 14.33 -16.75
C SER A 132 -7.86 14.10 -17.67
N HIS A 133 -8.36 12.86 -17.75
CA HIS A 133 -9.55 12.54 -18.52
C HIS A 133 -10.81 13.24 -17.97
N GLN A 134 -11.05 13.16 -16.66
CA GLN A 134 -12.24 13.74 -16.03
C GLN A 134 -12.27 15.27 -16.07
N VAL A 135 -11.11 15.92 -16.12
CA VAL A 135 -10.99 17.38 -16.30
C VAL A 135 -11.10 17.79 -17.77
N LYS A 136 -10.47 17.04 -18.69
CA LYS A 136 -10.42 17.41 -20.11
C LYS A 136 -11.81 17.51 -20.74
N THR A 137 -12.70 16.55 -20.47
CA THR A 137 -14.05 16.54 -21.04
C THR A 137 -14.88 17.79 -20.72
N PRO A 138 -15.11 18.17 -19.45
CA PRO A 138 -15.88 19.37 -19.14
C PRO A 138 -15.20 20.66 -19.65
N VAL A 139 -13.87 20.73 -19.64
CA VAL A 139 -13.12 21.88 -20.17
C VAL A 139 -13.29 22.00 -21.69
N SER A 140 -13.20 20.91 -22.45
CA SER A 140 -13.42 20.93 -23.89
C SER A 140 -14.87 21.30 -24.25
N ASN A 141 -15.85 20.85 -23.46
CA ASN A 141 -17.25 21.24 -23.63
C ASN A 141 -17.45 22.74 -23.37
N LEU A 142 -16.83 23.28 -22.32
CA LEU A 142 -16.85 24.71 -22.03
C LEU A 142 -16.26 25.54 -23.18
N GLN A 143 -15.12 25.11 -23.73
CA GLN A 143 -14.49 25.75 -24.89
C GLN A 143 -15.41 25.72 -26.10
N MET A 144 -15.96 24.55 -26.46
CA MET A 144 -16.86 24.40 -27.61
C MET A 144 -18.11 25.28 -27.51
N VAL A 145 -18.75 25.32 -26.33
CA VAL A 145 -19.95 26.15 -26.11
C VAL A 145 -19.59 27.63 -26.19
N THR A 146 -18.48 28.04 -25.58
CA THR A 146 -18.03 29.45 -25.59
C THR A 146 -17.65 29.89 -27.00
N ASP A 147 -16.92 29.06 -27.75
CA ASP A 147 -16.57 29.33 -29.15
C ASP A 147 -17.80 29.45 -30.04
N THR A 148 -18.82 28.62 -29.81
CA THR A 148 -20.09 28.70 -30.54
C THR A 148 -20.81 30.02 -30.26
N LEU A 149 -20.90 30.43 -28.98
CA LEU A 149 -21.49 31.71 -28.57
C LEU A 149 -20.75 32.93 -29.12
N LEU A 150 -19.42 32.82 -29.30
CA LEU A 150 -18.59 33.92 -29.81
C LEU A 150 -18.59 34.04 -31.34
N THR A 151 -18.78 32.92 -32.06
CA THR A 151 -18.59 32.88 -33.52
C THR A 151 -19.88 32.81 -34.33
N LYS A 152 -20.98 32.34 -33.74
CA LYS A 152 -22.25 32.16 -34.44
C LYS A 152 -23.35 33.02 -33.83
N PRO A 153 -24.21 33.66 -34.63
CA PRO A 153 -25.46 34.21 -34.13
C PRO A 153 -26.33 33.05 -33.64
N VAL A 154 -26.76 33.12 -32.39
CA VAL A 154 -27.66 32.16 -31.75
C VAL A 154 -28.92 32.88 -31.29
N SER A 155 -30.05 32.16 -31.23
CA SER A 155 -31.27 32.70 -30.63
C SER A 155 -31.10 32.95 -29.13
N GLU A 156 -31.98 33.75 -28.55
CA GLU A 156 -32.00 34.01 -27.10
C GLU A 156 -32.25 32.74 -26.27
N GLU A 157 -33.05 31.82 -26.79
CA GLU A 157 -33.33 30.52 -26.17
C GLU A 157 -32.09 29.62 -26.18
N GLU A 158 -31.45 29.43 -27.33
CA GLU A 158 -30.19 28.68 -27.45
C GLU A 158 -29.09 29.29 -26.58
N ARG A 159 -29.02 30.62 -26.49
CA ARG A 159 -28.07 31.32 -25.63
C ARG A 159 -28.28 30.95 -24.17
N MET A 160 -29.53 30.88 -23.71
CA MET A 160 -29.85 30.48 -22.33
C MET A 160 -29.44 29.02 -22.09
N ASP A 161 -29.73 28.12 -23.03
CA ASP A 161 -29.34 26.71 -22.94
C ASP A 161 -27.82 26.53 -22.88
N PHE A 162 -27.07 27.28 -23.69
CA PHE A 162 -25.61 27.28 -23.65
C PHE A 162 -25.07 27.79 -22.31
N LEU A 163 -25.65 28.86 -21.74
CA LEU A 163 -25.27 29.38 -20.42
C LEU A 163 -25.56 28.37 -19.30
N GLN A 164 -26.68 27.67 -19.36
CA GLN A 164 -27.00 26.58 -18.43
C GLN A 164 -26.02 25.42 -18.59
N GLY A 165 -25.66 25.08 -19.83
CA GLY A 165 -24.62 24.09 -20.14
C GLY A 165 -23.27 24.44 -19.54
N ILE A 166 -22.83 25.70 -19.70
CA ILE A 166 -21.61 26.22 -19.06
C ILE A 166 -21.68 26.06 -17.54
N ARG A 167 -22.79 26.52 -16.93
CA ARG A 167 -22.98 26.42 -15.48
C ARG A 167 -22.86 24.98 -14.99
N SER A 168 -23.51 24.04 -15.67
CA SER A 168 -23.46 22.63 -15.31
C SER A 168 -22.05 22.03 -15.42
N GLN A 169 -21.25 22.41 -16.43
CA GLN A 169 -19.86 21.93 -16.54
C GLN A 169 -18.96 22.53 -15.46
N THR A 170 -19.17 23.80 -15.10
CA THR A 170 -18.44 24.43 -13.99
C THR A 170 -18.78 23.79 -12.64
N ASP A 171 -20.06 23.53 -12.37
CA ASP A 171 -20.50 22.85 -11.14
C ASP A 171 -19.91 21.41 -11.08
N LYS A 172 -19.81 20.71 -12.22
CA LYS A 172 -19.17 19.39 -12.31
C LYS A 172 -17.67 19.45 -11.99
N LEU A 173 -16.96 20.47 -12.46
CA LEU A 173 -15.54 20.68 -12.14
C LEU A 173 -15.34 20.99 -10.66
N ASP A 174 -16.18 21.85 -10.06
CA ASP A 174 -16.11 22.16 -8.63
C ASP A 174 -16.33 20.90 -7.78
N PHE A 175 -17.34 20.09 -8.11
CA PHE A 175 -17.58 18.81 -7.45
C PHE A 175 -16.36 17.87 -7.54
N LEU A 176 -15.75 17.75 -8.72
CA LEU A 176 -14.53 16.96 -8.92
C LEU A 176 -13.38 17.45 -8.03
N PHE A 177 -13.12 18.76 -7.98
CA PHE A 177 -12.06 19.32 -7.13
C PHE A 177 -12.32 19.11 -5.65
N GLN A 178 -13.55 19.33 -5.17
CA GLN A 178 -13.90 19.10 -3.77
C GLN A 178 -13.72 17.63 -3.39
N ALA A 179 -14.17 16.71 -4.24
CA ALA A 179 -14.03 15.28 -4.02
C ALA A 179 -12.54 14.85 -3.99
N LEU A 180 -11.71 15.40 -4.90
CA LEU A 180 -10.27 15.17 -4.91
C LEU A 180 -9.58 15.67 -3.64
N VAL A 181 -9.90 16.88 -3.19
CA VAL A 181 -9.32 17.47 -1.97
C VAL A 181 -9.71 16.67 -0.73
N LYS A 182 -10.99 16.29 -0.60
CA LYS A 182 -11.47 15.43 0.51
C LYS A 182 -10.71 14.11 0.51
N THR A 183 -10.63 13.46 -0.63
CA THR A 183 -9.98 12.16 -0.81
C THR A 183 -8.49 12.21 -0.48
N SER A 184 -7.76 13.19 -1.04
CA SER A 184 -6.33 13.39 -0.78
C SER A 184 -6.03 13.69 0.69
N ARG A 185 -6.83 14.53 1.34
CA ARG A 185 -6.67 14.83 2.77
C ARG A 185 -6.97 13.63 3.66
N LEU A 186 -7.88 12.76 3.24
CA LEU A 186 -8.18 11.52 3.95
C LEU A 186 -6.97 10.56 3.83
N GLU A 187 -6.47 10.36 2.60
CA GLU A 187 -5.34 9.47 2.29
C GLU A 187 -4.03 9.82 2.97
N THR A 188 -3.70 11.11 2.97
CA THR A 188 -2.49 11.63 3.63
C THR A 188 -2.59 11.63 5.15
N GLY A 189 -3.75 11.29 5.71
CA GLY A 189 -4.02 11.37 7.15
C GLY A 189 -4.13 12.79 7.70
N ALA A 190 -4.22 13.80 6.81
CA ALA A 190 -4.46 15.19 7.19
C ALA A 190 -5.85 15.37 7.83
N ILE A 191 -6.83 14.58 7.40
CA ILE A 191 -8.08 14.38 8.12
C ILE A 191 -7.90 13.20 9.07
N ARG A 192 -8.00 13.46 10.37
CA ARG A 192 -8.14 12.43 11.39
C ARG A 192 -9.62 12.24 11.70
N LEU A 193 -10.10 11.01 11.58
CA LEU A 193 -11.46 10.67 11.99
C LEU A 193 -11.50 10.59 13.51
N GLU A 194 -12.45 11.28 14.12
CA GLU A 194 -12.65 11.28 15.56
C GLU A 194 -13.91 10.49 15.89
N LYS A 195 -13.72 9.21 16.24
CA LYS A 195 -14.82 8.38 16.71
C LYS A 195 -15.29 8.85 18.07
N LYS A 196 -16.60 9.07 18.20
CA LYS A 196 -17.28 9.41 19.46
C LYS A 196 -18.55 8.58 19.54
N ASP A 197 -18.96 8.25 20.76
CA ASP A 197 -20.24 7.61 20.99
C ASP A 197 -21.35 8.62 20.64
N SER A 198 -22.06 8.36 19.55
CA SER A 198 -23.14 9.22 19.08
C SER A 198 -24.27 8.41 18.46
N SER A 199 -25.45 9.02 18.37
CA SER A 199 -26.65 8.39 17.80
C SER A 199 -26.46 8.18 16.30
N LEU A 200 -26.53 6.92 15.85
CA LEU A 200 -26.51 6.58 14.44
C LEU A 200 -27.77 7.09 13.71
N PHE A 201 -28.90 7.18 14.42
CA PHE A 201 -30.15 7.72 13.89
C PHE A 201 -29.98 9.17 13.42
N HIS A 202 -29.36 10.04 14.23
CA HIS A 202 -29.11 11.43 13.83
C HIS A 202 -28.12 11.54 12.67
N THR A 203 -27.06 10.73 12.67
CA THR A 203 -26.10 10.66 11.56
C THR A 203 -26.77 10.25 10.24
N LEU A 204 -27.66 9.25 10.30
CA LEU A 204 -28.44 8.81 9.15
C LEU A 204 -29.42 9.90 8.70
N ALA A 205 -30.16 10.51 9.62
CA ALA A 205 -31.09 11.60 9.30
C ALA A 205 -30.40 12.77 8.59
N GLN A 206 -29.17 13.12 9.01
CA GLN A 206 -28.36 14.13 8.33
C GLN A 206 -28.07 13.72 6.87
N ALA A 207 -27.65 12.48 6.63
CA ALA A 207 -27.38 12.00 5.27
C ALA A 207 -28.66 11.97 4.41
N MET A 208 -29.78 11.53 5.00
CA MET A 208 -31.09 11.48 4.34
C MET A 208 -31.56 12.87 3.90
N SER A 209 -31.36 13.90 4.74
CA SER A 209 -31.81 15.27 4.45
C SER A 209 -31.27 15.82 3.12
N SER A 210 -30.08 15.38 2.71
CA SER A 210 -29.42 15.81 1.48
C SER A 210 -29.99 15.16 0.22
N ILE A 211 -30.76 14.07 0.34
CA ILE A 211 -31.33 13.35 -0.81
C ILE A 211 -32.84 13.53 -0.97
N VAL A 212 -33.55 14.06 0.03
CA VAL A 212 -35.03 14.14 0.05
C VAL A 212 -35.57 14.81 -1.21
N TYR A 213 -35.09 16.02 -1.51
CA TYR A 213 -35.59 16.79 -2.67
C TYR A 213 -35.35 16.07 -4.00
N ALA A 214 -34.20 15.43 -4.16
CA ALA A 214 -33.86 14.70 -5.39
C ALA A 214 -34.70 13.41 -5.53
N ALA A 215 -34.96 12.71 -4.43
CA ALA A 215 -35.83 11.54 -4.40
C ALA A 215 -37.30 11.93 -4.69
N GLU A 216 -37.81 12.99 -4.07
CA GLU A 216 -39.16 13.52 -4.31
C GLU A 216 -39.37 13.95 -5.76
N LYS A 217 -38.39 14.65 -6.36
CA LYS A 217 -38.44 15.04 -7.77
C LYS A 217 -38.55 13.84 -8.73
N LYS A 218 -38.02 12.68 -8.32
CA LYS A 218 -38.14 11.41 -9.06
C LYS A 218 -39.31 10.54 -8.57
N GLU A 219 -40.13 11.02 -7.65
CA GLU A 219 -41.22 10.22 -7.05
C GLU A 219 -40.72 8.89 -6.43
N ILE A 220 -39.49 8.87 -5.91
CA ILE A 220 -38.92 7.68 -5.29
C ILE A 220 -39.44 7.54 -3.86
N ALA A 221 -40.02 6.38 -3.55
CA ALA A 221 -40.46 6.07 -2.19
C ALA A 221 -39.25 5.74 -1.30
N VAL A 222 -39.06 6.50 -0.23
CA VAL A 222 -37.94 6.34 0.71
C VAL A 222 -38.47 5.81 2.05
N SER A 223 -37.87 4.72 2.54
CA SER A 223 -38.22 4.13 3.84
C SER A 223 -36.97 3.93 4.70
N VAL A 224 -37.09 4.18 6.00
CA VAL A 224 -35.99 4.04 6.96
C VAL A 224 -36.45 3.25 8.17
N ASP A 225 -35.74 2.18 8.47
CA ASP A 225 -35.88 1.37 9.67
C ASP A 225 -34.57 1.45 10.46
N CYS A 226 -34.54 2.31 11.49
CA CYS A 226 -33.36 2.56 12.31
C CYS A 226 -33.78 2.76 13.77
N PRO A 227 -33.22 1.99 14.72
CA PRO A 227 -33.52 2.19 16.14
C PRO A 227 -33.04 3.57 16.62
N GLU A 228 -33.97 4.38 17.16
CA GLU A 228 -33.69 5.78 17.56
C GLU A 228 -32.59 5.90 18.62
N ASN A 229 -32.52 4.92 19.53
CA ASN A 229 -31.61 4.91 20.67
C ASN A 229 -30.26 4.22 20.38
N LEU A 230 -29.97 3.86 19.12
CA LEU A 230 -28.73 3.17 18.78
C LEU A 230 -27.53 4.13 18.81
N ILE A 231 -26.66 3.93 19.80
CA ILE A 231 -25.42 4.68 19.99
C ILE A 231 -24.24 3.78 19.64
N ILE A 232 -23.36 4.26 18.76
CA ILE A 232 -22.11 3.56 18.38
C ILE A 232 -20.94 4.54 18.31
N SER A 233 -19.72 4.01 18.48
CA SER A 233 -18.49 4.77 18.35
C SER A 233 -18.14 5.02 16.88
N HIS A 234 -18.45 6.22 16.38
CA HIS A 234 -18.18 6.61 15.00
C HIS A 234 -17.95 8.12 14.86
N ASP A 235 -17.32 8.52 13.76
CA ASP A 235 -17.24 9.93 13.36
C ASP A 235 -18.52 10.30 12.61
N SER A 236 -19.45 11.00 13.27
CA SER A 236 -20.77 11.32 12.70
C SER A 236 -20.69 12.09 11.39
N LYS A 237 -19.73 13.02 11.27
CA LYS A 237 -19.57 13.84 10.06
C LYS A 237 -19.16 12.98 8.87
N TRP A 238 -18.11 12.18 9.03
CA TRP A 238 -17.61 11.35 7.94
C TRP A 238 -18.52 10.17 7.65
N THR A 239 -19.15 9.58 8.67
CA THR A 239 -20.14 8.50 8.47
C THR A 239 -21.37 9.00 7.72
N SER A 240 -21.85 10.22 8.03
CA SER A 240 -22.92 10.87 7.26
C SER A 240 -22.51 11.10 5.80
N GLU A 241 -21.27 11.52 5.53
CA GLU A 241 -20.74 11.65 4.17
C GLU A 241 -20.70 10.30 3.44
N ALA A 242 -20.27 9.22 4.11
CA ALA A 242 -20.26 7.88 3.51
C ALA A 242 -21.68 7.39 3.16
N LEU A 243 -22.63 7.57 4.08
CA LEU A 243 -24.05 7.25 3.87
C LEU A 243 -24.65 8.08 2.74
N PHE A 244 -24.38 9.38 2.71
CA PHE A 244 -24.81 10.27 1.64
C PHE A 244 -24.32 9.77 0.28
N ASN A 245 -23.07 9.34 0.15
CA ASN A 245 -22.55 8.81 -1.12
C ASN A 245 -23.28 7.53 -1.58
N LEU A 246 -23.73 6.68 -0.65
CA LEU A 246 -24.55 5.51 -1.00
C LEU A 246 -25.97 5.92 -1.41
N LEU A 247 -26.59 6.82 -0.64
CA LEU A 247 -27.95 7.29 -0.87
C LEU A 247 -28.08 8.12 -2.16
N ASP A 248 -27.12 8.98 -2.44
CA ASP A 248 -27.06 9.77 -3.67
C ASP A 248 -26.95 8.86 -4.90
N ASN A 249 -26.14 7.80 -4.83
CA ASN A 249 -26.12 6.77 -5.87
C ASN A 249 -27.47 6.06 -6.00
N ALA A 250 -28.07 5.62 -4.90
CA ALA A 250 -29.39 4.99 -4.93
C ALA A 250 -30.43 5.89 -5.63
N VAL A 251 -30.47 7.19 -5.34
CA VAL A 251 -31.37 8.15 -6.02
C VAL A 251 -31.00 8.32 -7.49
N LYS A 252 -29.72 8.39 -7.84
CA LYS A 252 -29.26 8.57 -9.23
C LYS A 252 -29.66 7.40 -10.12
N TYR A 253 -29.47 6.16 -9.65
CA TYR A 253 -29.66 4.95 -10.45
C TYR A 253 -31.04 4.29 -10.31
N THR A 254 -31.86 4.78 -9.38
CA THR A 254 -33.28 4.39 -9.31
C THR A 254 -34.11 5.20 -10.32
N PRO A 255 -34.92 4.53 -11.15
CA PRO A 255 -35.86 5.21 -12.06
C PRO A 255 -36.99 5.90 -11.29
N SER A 256 -37.72 6.79 -11.96
CA SER A 256 -38.85 7.48 -11.32
C SER A 256 -39.93 6.49 -10.86
N GLY A 257 -40.54 6.74 -9.70
CA GLY A 257 -41.51 5.84 -9.08
C GLY A 257 -40.91 4.60 -8.39
N GLY A 258 -39.58 4.48 -8.35
CA GLY A 258 -38.89 3.37 -7.67
C GLY A 258 -38.87 3.50 -6.14
N LYS A 259 -38.09 2.63 -5.49
CA LYS A 259 -38.00 2.58 -4.01
C LYS A 259 -36.56 2.53 -3.53
N ILE A 260 -36.31 3.22 -2.42
CA ILE A 260 -35.08 3.12 -1.63
C ILE A 260 -35.46 2.77 -0.19
N SER A 261 -34.82 1.76 0.38
CA SER A 261 -34.99 1.37 1.78
C SER A 261 -33.66 1.37 2.52
N VAL A 262 -33.64 1.99 3.69
CA VAL A 262 -32.50 1.95 4.61
C VAL A 262 -32.89 1.13 5.83
N SER A 263 -32.11 0.11 6.17
CA SER A 263 -32.32 -0.69 7.38
C SER A 263 -31.04 -0.76 8.21
N VAL A 264 -31.17 -0.63 9.53
CA VAL A 264 -30.06 -0.72 10.47
C VAL A 264 -30.23 -1.93 11.38
N VAL A 265 -29.26 -2.84 11.36
CA VAL A 265 -29.25 -4.05 12.17
C VAL A 265 -28.03 -4.04 13.08
N GLN A 266 -28.25 -4.14 14.38
CA GLN A 266 -27.17 -4.32 15.35
C GLN A 266 -26.86 -5.80 15.53
N TRP A 267 -25.62 -6.18 15.25
CA TRP A 267 -25.05 -7.49 15.54
C TRP A 267 -24.15 -7.41 16.78
N GLU A 268 -23.62 -8.55 17.23
CA GLU A 268 -22.78 -8.61 18.44
C GLU A 268 -21.50 -7.77 18.33
N MET A 269 -20.86 -7.77 17.14
CA MET A 269 -19.55 -7.16 16.92
C MET A 269 -19.60 -5.91 16.03
N TYR A 270 -20.67 -5.74 15.25
CA TYR A 270 -20.81 -4.66 14.27
C TYR A 270 -22.26 -4.19 14.15
N VAL A 271 -22.44 -2.96 13.69
CA VAL A 271 -23.73 -2.45 13.21
C VAL A 271 -23.67 -2.43 11.70
N GLU A 272 -24.71 -2.99 11.08
CA GLU A 272 -24.88 -3.05 9.64
C GLU A 272 -25.94 -2.02 9.21
N VAL A 273 -25.56 -1.08 8.34
CA VAL A 273 -26.47 -0.15 7.68
C VAL A 273 -26.61 -0.56 6.23
N LYS A 274 -27.81 -1.00 5.82
CA LYS A 274 -28.11 -1.40 4.45
C LYS A 274 -28.86 -0.30 3.74
N VAL A 275 -28.43 0.03 2.52
CA VAL A 275 -29.11 0.92 1.58
C VAL A 275 -29.47 0.07 0.37
N THR A 276 -30.75 -0.20 0.19
CA THR A 276 -31.29 -1.02 -0.90
C THR A 276 -32.08 -0.14 -1.86
N ASP A 277 -31.81 -0.25 -3.15
CA ASP A 277 -32.47 0.47 -4.22
C ASP A 277 -33.11 -0.50 -5.23
N THR A 278 -34.15 -0.04 -5.94
CA THR A 278 -34.77 -0.78 -7.06
C THR A 278 -34.29 -0.25 -8.41
N GLY A 279 -33.02 0.13 -8.50
CA GLY A 279 -32.42 0.67 -9.71
C GLY A 279 -32.03 -0.39 -10.74
N LYS A 280 -31.17 0.02 -11.67
CA LYS A 280 -30.74 -0.83 -12.80
C LYS A 280 -29.89 -2.05 -12.39
N GLY A 281 -29.37 -2.07 -11.16
CA GLY A 281 -28.42 -3.07 -10.68
C GLY A 281 -27.03 -2.96 -11.31
N ILE A 282 -26.13 -3.85 -10.89
CA ILE A 282 -24.70 -3.85 -11.21
C ILE A 282 -24.29 -5.28 -11.56
N SER A 283 -23.65 -5.45 -12.71
CA SER A 283 -23.16 -6.76 -13.14
C SER A 283 -22.10 -7.29 -12.17
N GLU A 284 -22.05 -8.61 -11.99
CA GLU A 284 -21.09 -9.25 -11.07
C GLU A 284 -19.64 -8.86 -11.38
N SER A 285 -19.28 -8.75 -12.66
CA SER A 285 -17.93 -8.32 -13.10
C SER A 285 -17.56 -6.91 -12.65
N ASN A 286 -18.55 -6.04 -12.46
CA ASN A 286 -18.34 -4.63 -12.14
C ASN A 286 -18.41 -4.33 -10.63
N GLN A 287 -18.97 -5.22 -9.81
CA GLN A 287 -19.18 -5.00 -8.37
C GLN A 287 -17.88 -4.72 -7.59
N ALA A 288 -16.74 -5.26 -8.02
CA ALA A 288 -15.44 -4.92 -7.42
C ALA A 288 -14.88 -3.58 -7.94
N ALA A 289 -15.21 -3.23 -9.19
CA ALA A 289 -14.67 -2.06 -9.88
C ALA A 289 -15.37 -0.75 -9.48
N ILE A 290 -16.65 -0.78 -9.09
CA ILE A 290 -17.43 0.41 -8.68
C ILE A 290 -16.83 1.18 -7.49
N PHE A 291 -16.00 0.52 -6.68
CA PHE A 291 -15.31 1.17 -5.57
C PHE A 291 -13.94 1.74 -5.97
N ARG A 292 -13.49 1.60 -7.22
CA ARG A 292 -12.26 2.23 -7.71
C ARG A 292 -12.51 3.72 -7.97
N ARG A 293 -11.46 4.53 -7.83
CA ARG A 293 -11.52 5.95 -8.16
C ARG A 293 -11.89 6.12 -9.62
N PHE A 294 -12.70 7.12 -9.93
CA PHE A 294 -13.10 7.53 -11.28
C PHE A 294 -13.82 6.47 -12.11
N TYR A 295 -14.12 5.30 -11.53
CA TYR A 295 -14.85 4.27 -12.24
C TYR A 295 -16.28 4.71 -12.47
N ARG A 296 -16.71 4.57 -13.72
CA ARG A 296 -18.09 4.73 -14.17
C ARG A 296 -18.35 3.69 -15.24
N GLU A 297 -19.51 3.05 -15.19
CA GLU A 297 -19.95 2.18 -16.28
C GLU A 297 -20.24 3.00 -17.54
N GLU A 298 -19.83 2.48 -18.71
CA GLU A 298 -19.98 3.14 -20.01
C GLU A 298 -21.45 3.44 -20.33
N GLU A 299 -22.37 2.59 -19.90
CA GLU A 299 -23.81 2.74 -20.14
C GLU A 299 -24.46 3.88 -19.33
N VAL A 300 -23.73 4.53 -18.43
CA VAL A 300 -24.28 5.55 -17.52
C VAL A 300 -23.70 6.94 -17.73
N HIS A 301 -23.31 7.28 -18.96
CA HIS A 301 -22.77 8.60 -19.27
C HIS A 301 -23.74 9.76 -18.98
N ASP A 302 -25.05 9.52 -19.09
CA ASP A 302 -26.08 10.56 -18.93
C ASP A 302 -26.32 11.00 -17.47
N GLN A 303 -25.90 10.20 -16.49
CA GLN A 303 -26.03 10.59 -15.08
C GLN A 303 -24.85 11.45 -14.61
N GLN A 304 -25.13 12.46 -13.80
CA GLN A 304 -24.07 13.30 -13.22
C GLN A 304 -23.27 12.52 -12.15
N GLY A 305 -21.95 12.44 -12.33
CA GLY A 305 -21.06 11.78 -11.38
C GLY A 305 -19.61 11.76 -11.86
N VAL A 306 -18.69 11.67 -10.91
CA VAL A 306 -17.24 11.67 -11.17
C VAL A 306 -16.59 10.33 -10.79
N GLY A 307 -17.33 9.40 -10.18
CA GLY A 307 -16.81 8.08 -9.80
C GLY A 307 -15.92 8.08 -8.55
N ILE A 308 -16.00 9.13 -7.71
CA ILE A 308 -15.22 9.21 -6.45
C ILE A 308 -16.06 8.79 -5.23
N GLY A 309 -17.40 8.94 -5.29
CA GLY A 309 -18.26 8.80 -4.11
C GLY A 309 -18.15 7.46 -3.39
N LEU A 310 -18.26 6.34 -4.11
CA LEU A 310 -18.14 4.99 -3.53
C LEU A 310 -16.74 4.71 -3.01
N TYR A 311 -15.70 5.19 -3.71
CA TYR A 311 -14.32 5.10 -3.23
C TYR A 311 -14.18 5.82 -1.89
N LEU A 312 -14.66 7.06 -1.81
CA LEU A 312 -14.61 7.88 -0.59
C LEU A 312 -15.39 7.24 0.55
N ALA A 313 -16.60 6.73 0.29
CA ALA A 313 -17.39 6.00 1.28
C ALA A 313 -16.63 4.80 1.84
N ARG A 314 -16.04 3.96 0.96
CA ARG A 314 -15.25 2.80 1.37
C ARG A 314 -14.05 3.21 2.22
N GLU A 315 -13.37 4.26 1.82
CA GLU A 315 -12.18 4.74 2.51
C GLU A 315 -12.51 5.30 3.91
N ILE A 316 -13.60 6.05 4.03
CA ILE A 316 -14.13 6.53 5.32
C ILE A 316 -14.44 5.36 6.25
N VAL A 317 -15.21 4.39 5.76
CA VAL A 317 -15.63 3.23 6.56
C VAL A 317 -14.43 2.39 6.97
N THR A 318 -13.48 2.15 6.05
CA THR A 318 -12.25 1.39 6.31
C THR A 318 -11.38 2.06 7.36
N ARG A 319 -11.21 3.40 7.32
CA ARG A 319 -10.48 4.14 8.36
C ARG A 319 -11.15 4.08 9.73
N GLN A 320 -12.46 3.82 9.78
CA GLN A 320 -13.17 3.54 11.03
C GLN A 320 -13.11 2.07 11.45
N GLY A 321 -12.35 1.23 10.75
CA GLY A 321 -12.24 -0.22 11.05
C GLY A 321 -13.45 -1.03 10.58
N GLY A 322 -14.33 -0.43 9.79
CA GLY A 322 -15.46 -1.10 9.15
C GLY A 322 -15.13 -1.59 7.75
N TYR A 323 -16.15 -2.08 7.04
CA TYR A 323 -16.06 -2.39 5.61
C TYR A 323 -17.39 -2.15 4.90
N ILE A 324 -17.35 -2.10 3.56
CA ILE A 324 -18.55 -1.95 2.71
C ILE A 324 -18.67 -3.18 1.81
N LYS A 325 -19.90 -3.68 1.67
CA LYS A 325 -20.29 -4.76 0.75
C LYS A 325 -21.34 -4.25 -0.23
N VAL A 326 -21.36 -4.84 -1.42
CA VAL A 326 -22.46 -4.70 -2.38
C VAL A 326 -23.02 -6.09 -2.71
N VAL A 327 -24.33 -6.18 -2.87
CA VAL A 327 -25.03 -7.30 -3.50
C VAL A 327 -25.94 -6.69 -4.54
N SER A 328 -25.85 -7.12 -5.79
CA SER A 328 -26.67 -6.54 -6.86
C SER A 328 -26.87 -7.55 -7.99
N GLU A 329 -28.00 -7.41 -8.66
CA GLU A 329 -28.34 -8.16 -9.86
C GLU A 329 -28.94 -7.20 -10.89
N LEU A 330 -28.58 -7.36 -12.17
CA LEU A 330 -29.06 -6.49 -13.24
C LEU A 330 -30.59 -6.52 -13.31
N GLY A 331 -31.19 -5.33 -13.31
CA GLY A 331 -32.64 -5.13 -13.32
C GLY A 331 -33.36 -5.35 -11.98
N GLN A 332 -32.66 -5.79 -10.92
CA GLN A 332 -33.25 -6.03 -9.59
C GLN A 332 -32.80 -5.00 -8.55
N GLY A 333 -31.94 -4.05 -8.93
CA GLY A 333 -31.40 -3.03 -8.03
C GLY A 333 -30.14 -3.48 -7.29
N SER A 334 -29.81 -2.75 -6.23
CA SER A 334 -28.56 -2.95 -5.48
C SER A 334 -28.78 -2.80 -3.98
N GLU A 335 -28.04 -3.57 -3.20
CA GLU A 335 -27.93 -3.45 -1.76
C GLU A 335 -26.48 -3.13 -1.39
N PHE A 336 -26.26 -1.92 -0.86
CA PHE A 336 -24.98 -1.53 -0.27
C PHE A 336 -25.07 -1.64 1.25
N SER A 337 -24.14 -2.39 1.85
CA SER A 337 -24.08 -2.58 3.31
C SER A 337 -22.81 -1.97 3.87
N ILE A 338 -22.94 -1.07 4.85
CA ILE A 338 -21.84 -0.55 5.67
C ILE A 338 -21.82 -1.32 6.98
N MET A 339 -20.68 -1.91 7.34
CA MET A 339 -20.48 -2.55 8.63
C MET A 339 -19.51 -1.72 9.47
N LEU A 340 -19.97 -1.20 10.60
CA LEU A 340 -19.15 -0.45 11.57
C LEU A 340 -18.97 -1.27 12.84
N PRO A 341 -17.75 -1.40 13.38
CA PRO A 341 -17.53 -2.11 14.64
C PRO A 341 -18.22 -1.40 15.81
N VAL A 342 -18.76 -2.16 16.75
CA VAL A 342 -19.45 -1.62 17.95
C VAL A 342 -18.46 -1.05 18.98
N ARG A 343 -17.17 -1.41 18.90
CA ARG A 343 -16.10 -0.93 19.80
C ARG A 343 -14.80 -0.64 19.07
#